data_AF-A0A2Z6RZ48-F1
#
_entry.id   AF-A0A2Z6RZ48-F1
#
_cell.length_a   1.000
_cell.length_b   1.000
_cell.length_c   1.000
_cell.angle_alpha   90.00
_cell.angle_beta   90.00
_cell.angle_gamma   90.00
#
_symmetry.space_group_name_H-M   'P 1'
#
loop_
_entity.id
_entity.type
_entity.pdbx_description
1 polymer ?
#
loop_
_entity_poly.entity_id
_entity_poly.type
_entity_poly.pdbx_seq_one_letter_code
_entity_poly.pdbx_strand_id
1 'polypeptide(L)'
;MWSKDQLNYLIEKRKSENENYHQLNNNMRYNYWKTLASEINIKFGTDYSGKKCKEKFYGLVRAYKKMKKYVDGDPKGKKTMLGEMFFEEFKEHFWEKPSKYHKYKY
;
A
#
# COMPACT_ATOMS: atom_id res chain seq x y z
N MET A 1 0.57 -5.76 16.78
CA MET A 1 0.51 -4.33 16.37
C MET A 1 1.46 -4.14 15.19
N TRP A 2 1.16 -3.30 14.20
CA TRP A 2 2.12 -2.97 13.11
C TRP A 2 2.95 -1.76 13.52
N SER A 3 4.29 -1.86 13.50
CA SER A 3 5.20 -0.73 13.76
C SER A 3 5.37 0.15 12.51
N LYS A 4 5.93 1.35 12.69
CA LYS A 4 6.23 2.26 11.56
C LYS A 4 7.18 1.60 10.55
N ASP A 5 8.22 0.92 11.02
CA ASP A 5 9.21 0.27 10.15
C ASP A 5 8.62 -0.90 9.35
N GLN A 6 7.71 -1.67 9.97
CA GLN A 6 6.98 -2.73 9.26
C GLN A 6 6.06 -2.15 8.18
N LEU A 7 5.44 -0.99 8.43
CA LEU A 7 4.59 -0.30 7.45
C LEU A 7 5.42 0.32 6.32
N ASN A 8 6.54 0.96 6.64
CA ASN A 8 7.49 1.48 5.65
C ASN A 8 7.92 0.37 4.69
N TYR A 9 8.38 -0.75 5.24
CA TYR A 9 8.84 -1.88 4.42
C TYR A 9 7.72 -2.44 3.53
N LEU A 10 6.50 -2.59 4.06
CA LEU A 10 5.32 -3.01 3.29
C LEU A 10 5.01 -2.03 2.14
N ILE A 11 5.10 -0.72 2.40
CA ILE A 11 4.83 0.33 1.41
C ILE A 11 5.90 0.36 0.34
N GLU A 12 7.17 0.40 0.73
CA GLU A 12 8.33 0.44 -0.16
C GLU A 12 8.32 -0.75 -1.13
N LYS A 13 8.13 -1.97 -0.62
CA LYS A 13 8.02 -3.17 -1.45
C LYS A 13 6.87 -3.08 -2.44
N ARG A 14 5.68 -2.65 -1.97
CA ARG A 14 4.53 -2.48 -2.87
C ARG A 14 4.75 -1.39 -3.90
N LYS A 15 5.50 -0.34 -3.58
CA LYS A 15 5.86 0.76 -4.48
C LYS A 15 6.84 0.28 -5.55
N SER A 16 7.95 -0.35 -5.15
CA SER A 16 8.98 -0.85 -6.08
C SER A 16 8.47 -1.95 -7.01
N GLU A 17 7.54 -2.78 -6.53
CA GLU A 17 7.01 -3.92 -7.29
C GLU A 17 5.62 -3.65 -7.88
N ASN A 18 5.13 -2.40 -7.85
CA ASN A 18 3.74 -2.11 -8.22
C ASN A 18 3.42 -2.49 -9.67
N GLU A 19 4.30 -2.16 -10.61
CA GLU A 19 4.10 -2.50 -12.02
C GLU A 19 3.95 -4.00 -12.23
N ASN A 20 4.89 -4.77 -11.66
CA ASN A 20 4.87 -6.23 -11.70
C ASN A 20 3.60 -6.78 -11.06
N TYR A 21 3.20 -6.27 -9.88
CA TYR A 21 1.99 -6.70 -9.18
C TYR A 21 0.71 -6.56 -10.03
N HIS A 22 0.60 -5.49 -10.81
CA HIS A 22 -0.56 -5.27 -11.68
C HIS A 22 -0.58 -6.18 -12.91
N GLN A 23 0.56 -6.72 -13.33
CA GLN A 23 0.67 -7.71 -14.40
C GLN A 23 0.33 -9.14 -13.92
N LEU A 24 0.42 -9.41 -12.62
CA LEU A 24 0.13 -10.73 -12.04
C LEU A 24 -1.36 -11.12 -12.17
N ASN A 25 -1.60 -12.40 -12.43
CA ASN A 25 -2.93 -13.02 -12.29
C ASN A 25 -3.30 -13.23 -10.81
N ASN A 26 -4.54 -13.68 -10.55
CA ASN A 26 -5.05 -13.80 -9.18
C ASN A 26 -4.23 -14.75 -8.29
N ASN A 27 -3.80 -15.91 -8.80
CA ASN A 27 -3.00 -16.87 -8.04
C ASN A 27 -1.61 -16.31 -7.73
N MET A 28 -1.00 -15.64 -8.70
CA MET A 28 0.30 -14.98 -8.52
C MET A 28 0.21 -13.82 -7.54
N ARG A 29 -0.88 -13.03 -7.53
CA ARG A 29 -1.10 -11.99 -6.51
C ARG A 29 -1.28 -12.59 -5.12
N TYR A 30 -1.95 -13.73 -5.00
CA TYR A 30 -2.04 -14.45 -3.72
C TYR A 30 -0.66 -14.85 -3.21
N ASN A 31 0.17 -15.44 -4.08
CA ASN A 31 1.54 -15.82 -3.74
C ASN A 31 2.41 -14.60 -3.42
N TYR A 32 2.27 -13.50 -4.16
CA TYR A 32 2.94 -12.23 -3.88
C TYR A 32 2.75 -11.79 -2.42
N TRP A 33 1.50 -11.76 -1.96
CA TRP A 33 1.21 -11.35 -0.58
C TRP A 33 1.76 -12.34 0.44
N LYS A 34 1.77 -13.65 0.14
CA LYS A 34 2.39 -14.66 1.01
C LYS A 34 3.90 -14.46 1.10
N THR A 35 4.59 -14.21 -0.02
CA THR A 35 6.03 -13.95 -0.05
C THR A 35 6.37 -12.69 0.73
N LEU A 36 5.67 -11.59 0.47
CA LEU A 36 5.89 -10.33 1.19
C LEU A 36 5.65 -10.47 2.71
N ALA A 37 4.65 -11.24 3.11
CA ALA A 37 4.43 -11.55 4.51
C ALA A 37 5.59 -12.35 5.11
N SER A 38 6.11 -13.33 4.38
CA SER A 38 7.28 -14.11 4.79
C SER A 38 8.53 -13.22 4.96
N GLU A 39 8.76 -12.30 4.03
CA GLU A 39 9.87 -11.33 4.12
C GLU A 39 9.76 -10.45 5.38
N ILE A 40 8.57 -9.90 5.64
CA ILE A 40 8.31 -9.10 6.85
C ILE A 40 8.51 -9.94 8.12
N ASN A 41 8.01 -11.17 8.14
CA ASN A 41 8.15 -12.08 9.28
C ASN A 41 9.62 -12.40 9.59
N ILE A 42 10.41 -12.72 8.56
CA ILE A 42 11.85 -12.97 8.71
C ILE A 42 12.55 -11.71 9.22
N LYS A 43 12.23 -10.55 8.66
CA LYS A 43 12.93 -9.29 8.98
C LYS A 43 12.60 -8.75 10.38
N PHE A 44 11.35 -8.90 10.83
CA PHE A 44 10.86 -8.24 12.05
C PHE A 44 10.41 -9.22 13.16
N GLY A 45 10.60 -10.53 12.97
CA GLY A 45 10.18 -11.54 13.94
C GLY A 45 8.67 -11.62 14.14
N THR A 46 7.88 -11.39 13.09
CA THR A 46 6.41 -11.39 13.13
C THR A 46 5.80 -12.69 12.59
N ASP A 47 4.47 -12.82 12.70
CA ASP A 47 3.69 -14.01 12.30
C ASP A 47 2.57 -13.67 11.27
N TYR A 48 2.79 -12.65 10.45
CA TYR A 48 1.79 -12.17 9.50
C TYR A 48 1.52 -13.16 8.39
N SER A 49 0.25 -13.26 8.00
CA SER A 49 -0.15 -13.96 6.79
C SER A 49 -0.22 -13.02 5.60
N GLY A 50 -0.18 -13.56 4.38
CA GLY A 50 -0.38 -12.77 3.17
C GLY A 50 -1.72 -12.02 3.17
N LYS A 51 -2.78 -12.63 3.73
CA LYS A 51 -4.07 -11.96 3.94
C LYS A 51 -3.94 -10.75 4.86
N LYS A 52 -3.27 -10.88 6.01
CA LYS A 52 -3.01 -9.76 6.94
C LYS A 52 -2.24 -8.62 6.26
N CYS A 53 -1.21 -8.94 5.48
CA CYS A 53 -0.43 -7.93 4.75
C CYS A 53 -1.26 -7.21 3.69
N LYS A 54 -2.03 -7.96 2.89
CA LYS A 54 -2.95 -7.41 1.89
C LYS A 54 -3.97 -6.47 2.52
N GLU A 55 -4.67 -6.93 3.56
CA GLU A 55 -5.68 -6.14 4.27
C GLU A 55 -5.09 -4.88 4.89
N LYS A 56 -3.87 -4.99 5.44
CA LYS A 56 -3.17 -3.83 6.01
C LYS A 56 -2.83 -2.80 4.94
N PHE A 57 -2.28 -3.22 3.81
CA PHE A 57 -1.95 -2.33 2.70
C PHE A 57 -3.19 -1.60 2.16
N TYR A 58 -4.28 -2.32 1.89
CA TYR A 58 -5.54 -1.67 1.47
C TYR A 58 -6.19 -0.84 2.59
N GLY A 59 -5.90 -1.13 3.86
CA GLY A 59 -6.20 -0.26 4.99
C GLY A 59 -5.50 1.10 4.88
N LEU A 60 -4.20 1.11 4.52
CA LEU A 60 -3.43 2.34 4.30
C LEU A 60 -3.99 3.15 3.12
N VAL A 61 -4.29 2.50 1.99
CA VAL A 61 -4.95 3.17 0.84
C VAL A 61 -6.27 3.84 1.27
N ARG A 62 -7.08 3.16 2.08
CA ARG A 62 -8.34 3.72 2.60
C ARG A 62 -8.11 4.88 3.57
N ALA A 63 -7.07 4.80 4.40
CA ALA A 63 -6.69 5.88 5.31
C ALA A 63 -6.28 7.14 4.52
N TYR A 64 -5.47 6.98 3.48
CA TYR A 64 -5.15 8.07 2.54
C TYR A 64 -6.41 8.66 1.91
N LYS A 65 -7.29 7.83 1.33
CA LYS A 65 -8.53 8.33 0.69
C LYS A 65 -9.42 9.13 1.66
N LYS A 66 -9.50 8.72 2.93
CA LYS A 66 -10.23 9.46 3.97
C LYS A 66 -9.53 10.76 4.35
N MET A 67 -8.20 10.76 4.43
CA MET A 67 -7.41 11.97 4.70
C MET A 67 -7.52 12.97 3.55
N LYS A 68 -7.44 12.52 2.30
CA LYS A 68 -7.61 13.36 1.10
C LYS A 68 -8.96 14.08 1.11
N LYS A 69 -10.04 13.34 1.32
CA LYS A 69 -11.39 13.92 1.51
C LYS A 69 -11.45 14.96 2.62
N TYR A 70 -10.75 14.72 3.74
CA TYR A 70 -10.71 15.66 4.86
C TYR A 70 -9.99 16.96 4.46
N VAL A 71 -8.85 16.85 3.76
CA VAL A 71 -8.10 17.99 3.22
C VAL A 71 -8.95 18.76 2.19
N ASP A 72 -9.73 18.05 1.38
CA ASP A 72 -10.62 18.64 0.38
C ASP A 72 -11.92 19.25 0.97
N GLY A 73 -12.12 19.16 2.29
CA GLY A 73 -13.33 19.69 2.97
C GLY A 73 -14.59 18.83 2.80
N ASP A 74 -14.48 17.59 2.29
CA ASP A 74 -15.61 16.65 2.17
C ASP A 74 -16.03 16.14 3.57
N PRO A 75 -17.32 16.23 3.95
CA PRO A 75 -17.81 15.79 5.26
C PRO A 75 -17.65 14.28 5.52
N LYS A 76 -17.41 13.47 4.48
CA LYS A 76 -17.07 12.04 4.60
C LYS A 76 -15.58 11.80 4.84
N GLY A 77 -14.77 12.87 4.82
CA GLY A 77 -13.36 12.85 5.15
C GLY A 77 -13.12 12.54 6.62
N LYS A 78 -11.96 11.96 6.91
CA LYS A 78 -11.53 11.73 8.29
C LYS A 78 -10.02 11.81 8.40
N LYS A 79 -9.54 12.65 9.32
CA LYS A 79 -8.15 12.63 9.77
C LYS A 79 -7.88 11.32 10.51
N THR A 80 -6.89 10.56 10.05
CA THR A 80 -6.48 9.29 10.66
C THR A 80 -4.97 9.30 10.84
N MET A 81 -4.47 8.72 11.93
CA MET A 81 -3.03 8.68 12.21
C MET A 81 -2.22 8.09 11.05
N LEU A 82 -2.67 6.99 10.46
CA LEU A 82 -2.01 6.38 9.31
C LEU A 82 -2.13 7.22 8.03
N GLY A 83 -3.30 7.85 7.84
CA GLY A 83 -3.55 8.70 6.68
C GLY A 83 -2.72 9.98 6.72
N GLU A 84 -2.42 10.51 7.91
CA GLU A 84 -1.50 11.64 8.12
C GLU A 84 -0.04 11.20 7.97
N MET A 85 0.35 10.08 8.61
CA MET A 85 1.73 9.59 8.59
C MET A 85 2.24 9.24 7.19
N PHE A 86 1.38 8.70 6.33
CA PHE A 86 1.74 8.25 4.98
C PHE A 86 1.04 9.08 3.89
N PHE A 87 0.57 10.29 4.21
CA PHE A 87 -0.22 11.09 3.29
C PHE A 87 0.54 11.38 2.00
N GLU A 88 1.74 11.95 2.11
CA GLU A 88 2.56 12.36 0.96
C GLU A 88 3.01 11.17 0.13
N GLU A 89 3.38 10.06 0.78
CA GLU A 89 3.76 8.81 0.07
C GLU A 89 2.61 8.28 -0.79
N PHE A 90 1.39 8.27 -0.24
CA PHE A 90 0.20 7.89 -0.99
C PHE A 90 -0.35 9.04 -1.86
N LYS A 91 0.22 10.24 -1.85
CA LYS A 91 -0.21 11.29 -2.77
C LYS A 91 0.30 11.05 -4.19
N GLU A 92 1.36 10.26 -4.34
CA GLU A 92 1.94 9.86 -5.63
C GLU A 92 1.13 8.82 -6.39
N HIS A 93 0.02 8.30 -5.82
CA HIS A 93 -0.84 7.31 -6.48
C HIS A 93 -0.13 6.01 -6.89
N PHE A 94 1.02 5.69 -6.27
CA PHE A 94 1.86 4.54 -6.66
C PHE A 94 1.16 3.18 -6.61
N TRP A 95 0.10 3.01 -5.81
CA TRP A 95 -0.61 1.72 -5.68
C TRP A 95 -1.60 1.47 -6.83
N GLU A 96 -1.89 2.49 -7.63
CA GLU A 96 -2.81 2.39 -8.76
C GLU A 96 -2.19 1.60 -9.90
N LYS A 97 -3.04 1.11 -10.79
CA LYS A 97 -2.57 0.40 -11.98
C LYS A 97 -1.86 1.41 -12.88
N PRO A 98 -0.60 1.17 -13.28
CA PRO A 98 0.09 2.06 -14.21
C PRO A 98 -0.75 2.21 -15.48
N SER A 99 -1.07 3.44 -15.85
CA SER A 99 -1.73 3.71 -17.13
C SER A 99 -0.75 3.41 -18.25
N LYS A 100 -1.18 2.67 -19.29
CA LYS A 100 -0.38 2.38 -20.48
C LYS A 100 0.08 3.65 -21.23
N TYR A 101 -0.49 4.82 -20.91
CA TYR A 101 -0.35 6.07 -21.65
C TYR A 101 0.67 7.07 -21.07
N HIS A 102 1.40 6.75 -20.00
CA HIS A 102 2.48 7.64 -19.51
C HIS A 102 3.77 7.63 -20.37
N LYS A 103 3.80 6.86 -21.47
CA LYS A 103 4.96 6.79 -22.38
C LYS A 103 5.16 8.01 -23.29
N TYR A 104 4.26 8.99 -23.28
CA TYR A 104 4.36 10.18 -24.13
C TYR A 104 4.06 11.46 -23.34
N LYS A 105 5.03 11.95 -22.59
CA LYS A 105 5.15 13.37 -22.29
C LYS A 105 6.61 13.75 -22.50
N TYR A 106 6.88 14.27 -23.69
CA TYR A 106 8.07 15.07 -24.02
C TYR A 106 7.89 16.47 -23.44
#